data_AF-D8TAV9-F1
#
_entry.id   AF-D8TAV9-F1
#
_cell.length_a   1.000
_cell.length_b   1.000
_cell.length_c   1.000
_cell.angle_alpha   90.00
_cell.angle_beta   90.00
_cell.angle_gamma   90.00
#
_symmetry.space_group_name_H-M   'P 1'
#
loop_
_entity.id
_entity.type
_entity.pdbx_description
1 polymer ?
#
loop_
_entity_poly.entity_id
_entity_poly.type
_entity_poly.pdbx_seq_one_letter_code
_entity_poly.pdbx_strand_id
1 'polypeptide(L)'
;MDHHKCGVLLLLAIAALAAALVRGDSIVSGNVFCDQCLHGRPSMWGIPIRGAKVLVHCRNRQGMAMAVPAMSNFLGAFVANFPGEHDLQHCTSRLMWSPLKQCNVVANAQQSLRLEWKILDNAFYTVKPLYFTPVKPLAICPVSRPKLDPIVVPKAPAQQQPSSYCRADHWMNPVYSCHWKFVTPDESIAKLLGPRARDKYGNITALEALVKNSSLNGIADQHYATTYNGLLSETVAALLNSYYNSRFSLSPMTISRIFDNVIARGTPKDASKIAAEFRRANAGLGKGTCLLDVCKSK
;
A
#
# COMPACT_ATOMS: atom_id res chain seq x y z
N MET A 1 49.63 -23.76 37.18
CA MET A 1 48.19 -23.56 36.91
C MET A 1 48.08 -22.44 35.90
N ASP A 2 47.71 -22.78 34.66
CA ASP A 2 47.90 -21.90 33.49
C ASP A 2 46.94 -20.71 33.52
N HIS A 3 47.47 -19.52 33.81
CA HIS A 3 46.74 -18.25 33.78
C HIS A 3 46.04 -17.99 32.44
N HIS A 4 46.58 -18.52 31.33
CA HIS A 4 45.98 -18.45 30.00
C HIS A 4 44.67 -19.24 29.88
N LYS A 5 44.56 -20.41 30.53
CA LYS A 5 43.33 -21.23 30.50
C LYS A 5 42.22 -20.56 31.30
N CYS A 6 42.58 -19.90 32.40
CA CYS A 6 41.63 -19.17 33.24
C CYS A 6 41.09 -17.91 32.54
N GLY A 7 41.95 -17.16 31.83
CA GLY A 7 41.54 -15.98 31.06
C GLY A 7 40.60 -16.31 29.89
N VAL A 8 40.86 -17.40 29.17
CA VAL A 8 39.99 -17.85 28.06
C VAL A 8 38.63 -18.33 28.58
N LEU A 9 38.59 -19.08 29.69
CA LEU A 9 37.34 -19.52 30.32
C LEU A 9 36.50 -18.34 30.81
N LEU A 10 37.14 -17.31 31.39
CA LEU A 10 36.46 -16.12 31.86
C LEU A 10 35.86 -15.31 30.68
N LEU A 11 36.60 -15.16 29.58
CA LEU A 11 36.12 -14.47 28.38
C LEU A 11 34.93 -15.21 27.74
N LEU A 12 34.98 -16.54 27.65
CA LEU A 12 33.87 -17.34 27.13
C LEU A 12 32.63 -17.26 28.05
N ALA A 13 32.81 -17.25 29.37
CA ALA A 13 31.73 -17.08 30.32
C ALA A 13 31.06 -15.70 30.22
N ILE A 14 31.84 -14.63 30.06
CA ILE A 14 31.32 -13.27 29.87
C ILE A 14 30.59 -13.16 28.52
N ALA A 15 31.13 -13.75 27.45
CA ALA A 15 30.46 -13.78 26.14
C ALA A 15 29.13 -14.54 26.18
N ALA A 16 29.08 -15.67 26.89
CA ALA A 16 27.85 -16.44 27.09
C ALA A 16 26.81 -15.67 27.92
N LEU A 17 27.24 -14.96 28.96
CA LEU A 17 26.35 -14.10 29.77
C LEU A 17 25.81 -12.91 28.95
N ALA A 18 26.67 -12.29 28.13
CA ALA A 18 26.28 -11.19 27.25
C ALA A 18 25.28 -11.66 26.18
N ALA A 19 25.49 -12.84 25.59
CA ALA A 19 24.54 -13.43 24.64
C ALA A 19 23.20 -13.78 25.30
N ALA A 20 23.19 -14.22 26.57
CA ALA A 20 21.97 -14.49 27.31
C ALA A 20 21.16 -13.22 27.68
N LEU A 21 21.78 -12.04 27.63
CA LEU A 21 21.15 -10.74 27.92
C LEU A 21 20.60 -10.03 26.67
N VAL A 22 21.06 -10.40 25.47
CA VAL A 22 20.55 -9.84 24.21
C VAL A 22 19.30 -10.58 23.80
N ARG A 23 18.13 -9.98 24.06
CA ARG A 23 16.86 -10.48 23.53
C ARG A 23 16.66 -9.89 22.12
N GLY A 24 16.60 -10.75 21.10
CA GLY A 24 16.20 -10.35 19.75
C GLY A 24 14.75 -9.87 19.63
N ASP A 25 14.46 -9.17 18.55
CA ASP A 25 13.16 -8.54 18.28
C ASP A 25 12.34 -9.39 17.31
N SER A 26 11.03 -9.46 17.56
CA SER A 26 10.08 -10.04 16.60
C SER A 26 9.33 -8.97 15.85
N ILE A 27 9.16 -9.17 14.54
CA ILE A 27 8.46 -8.26 13.66
C ILE A 27 7.28 -8.99 13.02
N VAL A 28 6.12 -8.35 13.02
CA VAL A 28 4.92 -8.84 12.33
C VAL A 28 4.57 -7.90 11.18
N SER A 29 4.41 -8.44 9.98
CA SER A 29 4.06 -7.69 8.79
C SER A 29 2.83 -8.27 8.10
N GLY A 30 2.00 -7.41 7.51
CA GLY A 30 0.84 -7.83 6.73
C GLY A 30 0.25 -6.68 5.94
N ASN A 31 -0.84 -6.97 5.22
CA ASN A 31 -1.53 -5.99 4.39
C ASN A 31 -3.02 -5.95 4.69
N VAL A 32 -3.60 -4.75 4.63
CA VAL A 32 -5.04 -4.49 4.75
C VAL A 32 -5.59 -3.98 3.42
N PHE A 33 -6.65 -4.62 2.95
CA PHE A 33 -7.31 -4.30 1.69
C PHE A 33 -8.80 -4.04 1.89
N CYS A 34 -9.36 -3.33 0.92
CA CYS A 34 -10.78 -3.29 0.66
C CYS A 34 -11.12 -4.34 -0.39
N ASP A 35 -11.83 -5.38 0.00
CA ASP A 35 -12.41 -6.36 -0.91
C ASP A 35 -13.75 -5.84 -1.44
N GLN A 36 -13.66 -5.05 -2.49
CA GLN A 36 -14.79 -4.37 -3.12
C GLN A 36 -15.83 -5.31 -3.73
N CYS A 37 -15.47 -6.59 -3.92
CA CYS A 37 -16.30 -7.58 -4.60
C CYS A 37 -16.73 -8.74 -3.70
N LEU A 38 -16.45 -8.68 -2.39
CA LEU A 38 -16.87 -9.68 -1.41
C LEU A 38 -16.38 -11.10 -1.74
N HIS A 39 -15.19 -11.22 -2.34
CA HIS A 39 -14.60 -12.52 -2.69
C HIS A 39 -13.96 -13.24 -1.49
N GLY A 40 -13.67 -12.54 -0.39
CA GLY A 40 -13.02 -13.08 0.80
C GLY A 40 -11.57 -13.54 0.57
N ARG A 41 -10.94 -13.13 -0.53
CA ARG A 41 -9.61 -13.57 -0.96
C ARG A 41 -8.87 -12.46 -1.71
N PRO A 42 -7.54 -12.56 -1.88
CA PRO A 42 -6.79 -11.61 -2.68
C PRO A 42 -7.38 -11.55 -4.08
N SER A 43 -7.78 -10.35 -4.50
CA SER A 43 -8.36 -10.08 -5.81
C SER A 43 -7.57 -8.96 -6.46
N MET A 44 -7.48 -8.96 -7.78
CA MET A 44 -6.92 -7.84 -8.53
C MET A 44 -7.66 -6.51 -8.27
N TRP A 45 -8.92 -6.60 -7.83
CA TRP A 45 -9.77 -5.47 -7.46
C TRP A 45 -9.63 -5.05 -5.98
N GLY A 46 -8.79 -5.74 -5.21
CA GLY A 46 -8.49 -5.36 -3.83
C GLY A 46 -7.74 -4.05 -3.78
N ILE A 47 -8.29 -3.04 -3.10
CA ILE A 47 -7.63 -1.74 -2.95
C ILE A 47 -6.92 -1.68 -1.59
N PRO A 48 -5.61 -1.40 -1.53
CA PRO A 48 -4.92 -1.24 -0.26
C PRO A 48 -5.52 -0.09 0.55
N ILE A 49 -5.74 -0.29 1.85
CA ILE A 49 -6.30 0.74 2.73
C ILE A 49 -5.18 1.39 3.50
N ARG A 50 -4.91 2.68 3.25
CA ARG A 50 -4.02 3.51 4.10
C ARG A 50 -4.74 3.93 5.36
N GLY A 51 -4.08 3.85 6.51
CA GLY A 51 -4.61 4.32 7.79
C GLY A 51 -5.56 3.34 8.49
N ALA A 52 -5.70 2.11 7.99
CA ALA A 52 -6.45 1.07 8.69
C ALA A 52 -5.73 0.71 9.98
N LYS A 53 -6.49 0.59 11.07
CA LYS A 53 -5.98 0.18 12.37
C LYS A 53 -6.06 -1.34 12.50
N VAL A 54 -4.94 -1.93 12.86
CA VAL A 54 -4.75 -3.35 13.09
C VAL A 54 -4.24 -3.52 14.51
N LEU A 55 -4.64 -4.59 15.17
CA LEU A 55 -4.14 -4.96 16.49
C LEU A 55 -3.52 -6.36 16.40
N VAL A 56 -2.23 -6.48 16.69
CA VAL A 56 -1.59 -7.78 16.87
C VAL A 56 -1.72 -8.14 18.33
N HIS A 57 -2.51 -9.17 18.61
CA HIS A 57 -2.81 -9.65 19.95
C HIS A 57 -2.13 -11.00 20.20
N CYS A 58 -1.47 -11.10 21.34
CA CYS A 58 -0.76 -12.27 21.81
C CYS A 58 -1.26 -12.66 23.20
N ARG A 59 -1.31 -13.96 23.45
CA ARG A 59 -1.37 -14.51 24.81
C ARG A 59 -0.01 -15.12 25.12
N ASN A 60 0.65 -14.62 26.16
CA ASN A 60 1.88 -15.26 26.63
C ASN A 60 1.55 -16.58 27.37
N ARG A 61 2.58 -17.36 27.72
CA ARG A 61 2.42 -18.65 28.44
C ARG A 61 1.79 -18.50 29.84
N GLN A 62 1.81 -17.31 30.41
CA GLN A 62 1.23 -16.97 31.72
C GLN A 62 -0.22 -16.44 31.59
N GLY A 63 -0.78 -16.41 30.38
CA GLY A 63 -2.14 -15.90 30.11
C GLY A 63 -2.25 -14.37 30.02
N MET A 64 -1.13 -13.64 30.18
CA MET A 64 -1.08 -12.19 30.05
C MET A 64 -1.25 -11.81 28.58
N ALA A 65 -2.19 -10.89 28.34
CA ALA A 65 -2.51 -10.36 27.03
C ALA A 65 -1.53 -9.24 26.66
N MET A 66 -0.79 -9.42 25.57
CA MET A 66 -0.03 -8.35 24.92
C MET A 66 -0.75 -7.92 23.65
N ALA A 67 -0.79 -6.63 23.38
CA ALA A 67 -1.43 -6.10 22.18
C ALA A 67 -0.65 -4.91 21.64
N VAL A 68 -0.24 -4.99 20.37
CA VAL A 68 0.50 -3.93 19.69
C VAL A 68 -0.39 -3.37 18.57
N PRO A 69 -0.82 -2.10 18.65
CA PRO A 69 -1.55 -1.46 17.57
C PRO A 69 -0.59 -1.10 16.43
N ALA A 70 -1.04 -1.30 15.20
CA ALA A 70 -0.34 -0.90 13.99
C ALA A 70 -1.29 -0.18 13.03
N MET A 71 -0.73 0.67 12.19
CA MET A 71 -1.48 1.40 11.19
C MET A 71 -0.90 1.13 9.81
N SER A 72 -1.78 0.86 8.84
CA SER A 72 -1.35 0.57 7.48
C SER A 72 -0.86 1.82 6.75
N ASN A 73 0.20 1.65 5.97
CA ASN A 73 0.73 2.66 5.07
C ASN A 73 -0.05 2.69 3.74
N PHE A 74 0.45 3.44 2.76
CA PHE A 74 -0.22 3.61 1.47
C PHE A 74 -0.35 2.31 0.64
N LEU A 75 0.51 1.29 0.82
CA LEU A 75 0.33 -0.04 0.21
C LEU A 75 -0.62 -0.93 1.00
N GLY A 76 -1.29 -0.37 2.01
CA GLY A 76 -2.05 -1.15 2.98
C GLY A 76 -1.15 -1.97 3.88
N ALA A 77 0.18 -1.85 3.79
CA ALA A 77 1.10 -2.64 4.59
C ALA A 77 1.23 -2.07 6.00
N PHE A 78 1.21 -2.92 7.02
CA PHE A 78 1.46 -2.54 8.41
C PHE A 78 2.63 -3.35 8.96
N VAL A 79 3.32 -2.79 9.95
CA VAL A 79 4.40 -3.45 10.69
C VAL A 79 4.13 -3.24 12.18
N ALA A 80 4.23 -4.30 12.97
CA ALA A 80 4.17 -4.27 14.43
C ALA A 80 5.45 -4.87 15.00
N ASN A 81 6.12 -4.12 15.88
CA ASN A 81 7.39 -4.52 16.49
C ASN A 81 7.14 -5.02 17.91
N PHE A 82 7.78 -6.14 18.25
CA PHE A 82 7.72 -6.79 19.55
C PHE A 82 9.14 -6.88 20.12
N PRO A 83 9.58 -5.86 20.87
CA PRO A 83 10.93 -5.85 21.42
C PRO A 83 11.09 -6.91 22.50
N GLY A 84 12.13 -7.74 22.37
CA GLY A 84 12.49 -8.77 23.35
C GLY A 84 11.48 -9.91 23.54
N GLU A 85 10.60 -10.15 22.56
CA GLU A 85 9.68 -11.29 22.50
C GLU A 85 10.03 -12.15 21.28
N HIS A 86 10.11 -13.47 21.44
CA HIS A 86 10.72 -14.36 20.44
C HIS A 86 9.74 -15.37 19.83
N ASP A 87 8.63 -15.64 20.53
CA ASP A 87 7.65 -16.63 20.11
C ASP A 87 6.26 -16.00 20.00
N LEU A 88 5.89 -15.68 18.77
CA LEU A 88 4.59 -15.12 18.42
C LEU A 88 3.67 -16.15 17.75
N GLN A 89 3.97 -17.46 17.84
CA GLN A 89 3.19 -18.50 17.15
C GLN A 89 1.72 -18.57 17.60
N HIS A 90 1.43 -18.14 18.82
CA HIS A 90 0.07 -18.08 19.38
C HIS A 90 -0.58 -16.70 19.28
N CYS A 91 0.03 -15.79 18.53
CA CYS A 91 -0.52 -14.48 18.29
C CYS A 91 -1.44 -14.47 17.07
N THR A 92 -2.32 -13.47 17.03
CA THR A 92 -3.21 -13.22 15.92
C THR A 92 -3.25 -11.74 15.61
N SER A 93 -3.49 -11.41 14.35
CA SER A 93 -3.70 -10.04 13.90
C SER A 93 -5.17 -9.82 13.62
N ARG A 94 -5.72 -8.71 14.11
CA ARG A 94 -7.14 -8.37 14.04
C ARG A 94 -7.38 -6.99 13.47
N LEU A 95 -8.39 -6.86 12.62
CA LEU A 95 -8.88 -5.56 12.14
C LEU A 95 -9.64 -4.81 13.25
N MET A 96 -9.30 -3.53 13.42
CA MET A 96 -9.95 -2.66 14.39
C MET A 96 -10.82 -1.60 13.72
N TRP A 97 -10.28 -0.93 12.69
CA TRP A 97 -10.96 0.20 12.07
C TRP A 97 -10.45 0.48 10.67
N SER A 98 -11.36 0.94 9.80
CA SER A 98 -11.05 1.41 8.45
C SER A 98 -11.37 2.90 8.33
N PRO A 99 -10.46 3.70 7.74
CA PRO A 99 -10.76 5.09 7.37
C PRO A 99 -11.71 5.24 6.19
N LEU A 100 -11.96 4.17 5.43
CA LEU A 100 -12.85 4.20 4.28
C LEU A 100 -14.28 3.89 4.72
N LYS A 101 -15.15 4.92 4.73
CA LYS A 101 -16.57 4.75 5.11
C LYS A 101 -17.30 3.73 4.25
N GLN A 102 -16.95 3.67 2.97
CA GLN A 102 -17.52 2.73 2.01
C GLN A 102 -16.96 1.31 2.13
N CYS A 103 -15.92 1.09 2.94
CA CYS A 103 -15.26 -0.20 3.10
C CYS A 103 -14.80 -0.39 4.54
N ASN A 104 -15.78 -0.57 5.43
CA ASN A 104 -15.61 -0.61 6.88
C ASN A 104 -16.26 -1.83 7.55
N VAL A 105 -16.86 -2.75 6.78
CA VAL A 105 -17.37 -4.02 7.29
C VAL A 105 -16.22 -4.99 7.40
N VAL A 106 -16.08 -5.70 8.52
CA VAL A 106 -14.97 -6.63 8.73
C VAL A 106 -15.34 -7.99 8.13
N ALA A 107 -14.54 -8.54 7.21
CA ALA A 107 -14.83 -9.82 6.55
C ALA A 107 -14.00 -11.01 7.06
N ASN A 108 -12.70 -10.81 7.30
CA ASN A 108 -11.83 -11.80 7.97
C ASN A 108 -11.15 -11.15 9.18
N ALA A 109 -11.95 -10.97 10.24
CA ALA A 109 -11.60 -10.15 11.39
C ALA A 109 -10.24 -10.48 12.03
N GLN A 110 -9.85 -11.75 12.02
CA GLN A 110 -8.67 -12.24 12.72
C GLN A 110 -7.93 -13.27 11.88
N GLN A 111 -6.60 -13.21 11.88
CA GLN A 111 -5.73 -14.15 11.18
C GLN A 111 -4.54 -14.54 12.07
N SER A 112 -4.17 -15.82 12.05
CA SER A 112 -2.97 -16.31 12.75
C SER A 112 -1.71 -15.81 12.06
N LEU A 113 -0.66 -15.60 12.86
CA LEU A 113 0.65 -15.27 12.34
C LEU A 113 1.31 -16.53 11.73
N ARG A 114 2.08 -16.33 10.67
CA ARG A 114 2.92 -17.36 10.06
C ARG A 114 4.38 -16.96 10.21
N LEU A 115 5.18 -17.80 10.84
CA LEU A 115 6.64 -17.61 10.86
C LEU A 115 7.18 -17.82 9.44
N GLU A 116 7.86 -16.82 8.89
CA GLU A 116 8.54 -16.94 7.59
C GLU A 116 10.01 -17.28 7.77
N TRP A 117 10.69 -16.59 8.69
CA TRP A 117 12.09 -16.85 8.99
C TRP A 117 12.41 -16.50 10.44
N LYS A 118 13.40 -17.22 10.98
CA LYS A 118 13.97 -17.02 12.31
C LYS A 118 15.47 -17.12 12.20
N ILE A 119 16.18 -16.09 12.67
CA ILE A 119 17.65 -16.04 12.67
C ILE A 119 18.06 -15.63 14.08
N LEU A 120 18.77 -16.52 14.78
CA LEU A 120 19.11 -16.35 16.20
C LEU A 120 17.83 -16.06 17.02
N ASP A 121 17.81 -14.96 17.76
CA ASP A 121 16.69 -14.52 18.59
C ASP A 121 15.72 -13.55 17.90
N ASN A 122 15.94 -13.25 16.62
CA ASN A 122 15.05 -12.43 15.80
C ASN A 122 14.11 -13.31 14.97
N ALA A 123 12.85 -12.90 14.87
CA ALA A 123 11.85 -13.63 14.10
C ALA A 123 10.95 -12.69 13.28
N PHE A 124 10.64 -13.10 12.06
CA PHE A 124 9.72 -12.36 11.19
C PHE A 124 8.50 -13.21 10.87
N TYR A 125 7.35 -12.61 11.17
CA TYR A 125 6.05 -13.21 10.98
C TYR A 125 5.27 -12.44 9.93
N THR A 126 4.57 -13.17 9.08
CA THR A 126 3.58 -12.61 8.14
C THR A 126 2.17 -12.95 8.57
N VAL A 127 1.22 -12.17 8.05
CA VAL A 127 -0.20 -12.43 8.21
C VAL A 127 -0.81 -12.57 6.82
N LYS A 128 -1.75 -13.51 6.65
CA LYS A 128 -2.63 -13.50 5.48
C LYS A 128 -3.30 -12.12 5.37
N PRO A 129 -3.56 -11.62 4.16
CA PRO A 129 -4.12 -10.28 4.03
C PRO A 129 -5.46 -10.15 4.75
N LEU A 130 -5.67 -9.00 5.35
CA LEU A 130 -6.88 -8.64 6.07
C LEU A 130 -7.78 -7.79 5.17
N TYR A 131 -9.09 -7.99 5.27
CA TYR A 131 -10.07 -7.37 4.39
C TYR A 131 -11.17 -6.67 5.19
N PHE A 132 -11.36 -5.41 4.84
CA PHE A 132 -12.66 -4.78 4.98
C PHE A 132 -13.46 -4.97 3.69
N THR A 133 -14.78 -4.96 3.81
CA THR A 133 -15.72 -5.04 2.71
C THR A 133 -16.68 -3.86 2.74
N PRO A 134 -17.24 -3.48 1.57
CA PRO A 134 -18.43 -2.65 1.51
C PRO A 134 -19.66 -3.44 1.97
N VAL A 135 -20.74 -2.73 2.30
CA VAL A 135 -22.05 -3.35 2.56
C VAL A 135 -22.61 -4.02 1.30
N LYS A 136 -22.29 -3.49 0.12
CA LYS A 136 -22.70 -4.01 -1.18
C LYS A 136 -21.50 -4.07 -2.13
N PRO A 137 -21.35 -5.13 -2.94
CA PRO A 137 -20.26 -5.21 -3.90
C PRO A 137 -20.38 -4.09 -4.94
N LEU A 138 -19.26 -3.70 -5.56
CA LEU A 138 -19.30 -2.74 -6.66
C LEU A 138 -20.03 -3.33 -7.88
N ALA A 139 -20.70 -2.47 -8.64
CA ALA A 139 -21.47 -2.88 -9.82
C ALA A 139 -20.62 -3.54 -10.92
N ILE A 140 -19.31 -3.30 -10.93
CA ILE A 140 -18.35 -3.88 -11.88
C ILE A 140 -17.86 -5.28 -11.47
N CYS A 141 -18.18 -5.72 -10.25
CA CYS A 141 -17.72 -7.02 -9.77
C CYS A 141 -18.32 -8.13 -10.64
N PRO A 142 -17.51 -9.13 -11.03
CA PRO A 142 -17.99 -10.25 -11.82
C PRO A 142 -19.09 -10.96 -11.03
N VAL A 143 -20.30 -11.01 -11.60
CA VAL A 143 -21.43 -11.69 -10.97
C VAL A 143 -21.18 -13.18 -11.06
N SER A 144 -20.64 -13.80 -10.02
CA SER A 144 -20.78 -15.25 -9.84
C SER A 144 -22.27 -15.50 -9.55
N ARG A 145 -23.02 -15.86 -10.59
CA ARG A 145 -24.43 -16.24 -10.46
C ARG A 145 -24.54 -17.67 -9.92
N PRO A 146 -25.12 -17.89 -8.73
CA PRO A 146 -26.22 -18.82 -8.60
C PRO A 146 -27.49 -18.08 -9.03
N LYS A 147 -28.27 -18.69 -9.93
CA LYS A 147 -29.63 -18.25 -10.24
C LYS A 147 -30.43 -18.26 -8.93
N LEU A 148 -30.98 -17.12 -8.50
CA LEU A 148 -32.08 -17.07 -7.55
C LEU A 148 -33.01 -15.90 -7.91
N ASP A 149 -34.30 -16.13 -7.75
CA ASP A 149 -35.42 -15.37 -8.29
C ASP A 149 -35.48 -13.89 -7.87
N PRO A 150 -36.13 -13.02 -8.66
CA PRO A 150 -36.06 -11.58 -8.46
C PRO A 150 -36.92 -11.11 -7.28
N ILE A 151 -36.28 -10.62 -6.22
CA ILE A 151 -36.94 -9.79 -5.20
C ILE A 151 -36.92 -8.35 -5.71
N VAL A 152 -38.11 -7.81 -5.98
CA VAL A 152 -38.32 -6.39 -6.27
C VAL A 152 -38.12 -5.59 -4.97
N VAL A 153 -37.14 -4.69 -4.94
CA VAL A 153 -36.96 -3.71 -3.85
C VAL A 153 -36.86 -2.30 -4.43
N PRO A 154 -37.51 -1.28 -3.85
CA PRO A 154 -37.61 0.05 -4.44
C PRO A 154 -36.25 0.76 -4.55
N LYS A 155 -36.07 1.43 -5.69
CA LYS A 155 -34.86 2.16 -6.08
C LYS A 155 -34.69 3.42 -5.21
N ALA A 156 -33.77 3.38 -4.24
CA ALA A 156 -33.20 4.60 -3.68
C ALA A 156 -32.31 5.29 -4.74
N PRO A 157 -32.28 6.63 -4.82
CA PRO A 157 -31.45 7.32 -5.80
C PRO A 157 -29.98 7.11 -5.45
N ALA A 158 -29.30 6.27 -6.23
CA ALA A 158 -27.85 6.18 -6.20
C ALA A 158 -27.29 7.52 -6.69
N GLN A 159 -26.69 8.31 -5.80
CA GLN A 159 -25.72 9.32 -6.21
C GLN A 159 -24.50 8.56 -6.76
N GLN A 160 -24.57 8.23 -8.05
CA GLN A 160 -23.47 7.69 -8.81
C GLN A 160 -22.44 8.82 -8.94
N GLN A 161 -21.41 8.82 -8.09
CA GLN A 161 -20.27 9.70 -8.35
C GLN A 161 -19.72 9.34 -9.74
N PRO A 162 -19.62 10.31 -10.64
CA PRO A 162 -19.10 10.07 -11.97
C PRO A 162 -17.61 9.76 -11.90
N SER A 163 -17.14 8.88 -12.80
CA SER A 163 -15.73 8.49 -12.86
C SER A 163 -14.85 9.64 -13.35
N SER A 164 -13.92 10.08 -12.52
CA SER A 164 -12.96 11.14 -12.85
C SER A 164 -11.65 10.58 -13.40
N TYR A 165 -11.23 11.00 -14.59
CA TYR A 165 -9.96 10.61 -15.20
C TYR A 165 -9.09 11.86 -15.39
N CYS A 166 -8.10 12.03 -14.53
CA CYS A 166 -7.29 13.25 -14.48
C CYS A 166 -5.85 12.97 -14.91
N ARG A 167 -5.42 13.68 -15.95
CA ARG A 167 -4.02 13.68 -16.39
C ARG A 167 -3.13 14.39 -15.37
N ALA A 168 -1.82 14.21 -15.48
CA ALA A 168 -0.84 14.80 -14.55
C ALA A 168 -0.97 16.32 -14.42
N ASP A 169 -1.26 17.04 -15.51
CA ASP A 169 -1.49 18.50 -15.55
C ASP A 169 -2.64 18.94 -14.63
N HIS A 170 -3.71 18.15 -14.55
CA HIS A 170 -4.81 18.42 -13.63
C HIS A 170 -4.34 18.27 -12.18
N TRP A 171 -3.62 17.20 -11.86
CA TRP A 171 -3.13 16.97 -10.49
C TRP A 171 -2.10 18.01 -10.01
N MET A 172 -1.32 18.56 -10.93
CA MET A 172 -0.35 19.64 -10.65
C MET A 172 -1.02 20.99 -10.41
N ASN A 173 -2.27 21.17 -10.81
CA ASN A 173 -2.95 22.45 -10.65
C ASN A 173 -3.34 22.67 -9.17
N PRO A 174 -2.81 23.72 -8.51
CA PRO A 174 -3.04 23.96 -7.09
C PRO A 174 -4.51 24.17 -6.72
N VAL A 175 -5.35 24.57 -7.68
CA VAL A 175 -6.80 24.73 -7.47
C VAL A 175 -7.50 23.41 -7.15
N TYR A 176 -6.86 22.25 -7.39
CA TYR A 176 -7.38 20.92 -7.09
C TYR A 176 -6.64 20.24 -5.92
N SER A 177 -5.81 20.98 -5.17
CA SER A 177 -4.94 20.45 -4.10
C SER A 177 -5.67 19.68 -2.99
N CYS A 178 -6.91 20.04 -2.65
CA CYS A 178 -7.74 19.35 -1.65
C CYS A 178 -8.07 17.88 -1.99
N HIS A 179 -7.86 17.46 -3.24
CA HIS A 179 -8.07 16.08 -3.67
C HIS A 179 -6.85 15.18 -3.42
N TRP A 180 -5.71 15.74 -3.01
CA TRP A 180 -4.51 15.03 -2.57
C TRP A 180 -4.67 14.45 -1.14
N LYS A 181 -5.62 13.51 -0.98
CA LYS A 181 -5.99 12.96 0.33
C LYS A 181 -5.11 11.79 0.77
N PHE A 182 -4.81 10.88 -0.16
CA PHE A 182 -4.13 9.61 0.14
C PHE A 182 -2.66 9.59 -0.29
N VAL A 183 -2.34 10.40 -1.30
CA VAL A 183 -1.01 10.82 -1.70
C VAL A 183 -0.96 12.31 -1.40
N THR A 184 0.04 12.79 -0.65
CA THR A 184 0.22 14.22 -0.39
C THR A 184 1.34 14.79 -1.26
N PRO A 185 1.32 16.10 -1.59
CA PRO A 185 2.31 16.70 -2.47
C PRO A 185 3.75 16.53 -2.00
N ASP A 186 3.96 16.56 -0.68
CA ASP A 186 5.22 16.44 0.05
C ASP A 186 5.65 14.99 0.33
N GLU A 187 4.77 14.01 0.05
CA GLU A 187 5.06 12.60 0.30
C GLU A 187 6.25 12.14 -0.55
N SER A 188 7.24 11.52 0.07
CA SER A 188 8.41 11.03 -0.64
C SER A 188 8.05 9.91 -1.64
N ILE A 189 8.67 9.92 -2.82
CA ILE A 189 8.53 8.80 -3.77
C ILE A 189 9.01 7.48 -3.19
N ALA A 190 9.94 7.51 -2.23
CA ALA A 190 10.49 6.32 -1.58
C ALA A 190 9.40 5.64 -0.76
N LYS A 191 8.59 6.46 -0.09
CA LYS A 191 7.37 6.00 0.56
C LYS A 191 6.45 5.47 -0.52
N LEU A 192 5.97 6.30 -1.47
CA LEU A 192 4.93 5.93 -2.45
C LEU A 192 5.24 4.78 -3.42
N LEU A 193 6.49 4.56 -3.79
CA LEU A 193 6.87 3.62 -4.85
C LEU A 193 7.96 2.64 -4.40
N GLY A 194 8.40 2.74 -3.14
CA GLY A 194 9.36 1.83 -2.54
C GLY A 194 10.83 2.22 -2.77
N PRO A 195 11.77 1.38 -2.26
CA PRO A 195 13.19 1.70 -2.21
C PRO A 195 13.83 1.83 -3.59
N ARG A 196 13.42 1.04 -4.59
CA ARG A 196 13.98 1.18 -5.96
C ARG A 196 13.68 2.54 -6.59
N ALA A 197 12.54 3.13 -6.26
CA ALA A 197 12.23 4.49 -6.69
C ALA A 197 13.20 5.49 -6.06
N ARG A 198 13.47 5.36 -4.75
CA ARG A 198 14.48 6.17 -4.06
C ARG A 198 15.85 6.03 -4.70
N ASP A 199 16.29 4.81 -4.93
CA ASP A 199 17.64 4.54 -5.44
C ASP A 199 17.83 5.13 -6.85
N LYS A 200 16.75 5.21 -7.64
CA LYS A 200 16.79 5.78 -9.00
C LYS A 200 16.59 7.28 -9.07
N TYR A 201 15.70 7.85 -8.25
CA TYR A 201 15.25 9.25 -8.39
C TYR A 201 15.67 10.14 -7.23
N GLY A 202 16.27 9.58 -6.17
CA GLY A 202 16.63 10.29 -4.96
C GLY A 202 15.44 10.59 -4.05
N ASN A 203 15.63 11.51 -3.10
CA ASN A 203 14.60 11.92 -2.15
C ASN A 203 13.73 13.04 -2.73
N ILE A 204 13.02 12.76 -3.82
CA ILE A 204 12.02 13.69 -4.37
C ILE A 204 10.62 13.41 -3.79
N THR A 205 9.79 14.43 -3.83
CA THR A 205 8.38 14.41 -3.41
C THR A 205 7.45 14.01 -4.56
N ALA A 206 6.19 13.71 -4.24
CA ALA A 206 5.17 13.36 -5.22
C ALA A 206 4.87 14.50 -6.20
N LEU A 207 4.83 15.75 -5.71
CA LEU A 207 4.62 16.92 -6.57
C LEU A 207 5.82 17.14 -7.49
N GLU A 208 7.04 17.06 -6.97
CA GLU A 208 8.25 17.14 -7.80
C GLU A 208 8.26 16.04 -8.85
N ALA A 209 7.84 14.82 -8.51
CA ALA A 209 7.74 13.71 -9.46
C ALA A 209 6.76 13.97 -10.61
N LEU A 210 5.63 14.65 -10.35
CA LEU A 210 4.72 15.09 -11.41
C LEU A 210 5.36 16.18 -12.28
N VAL A 211 5.98 17.17 -11.63
CA VAL A 211 6.57 18.37 -12.26
C VAL A 211 7.88 18.08 -12.99
N LYS A 212 8.58 16.99 -12.65
CA LYS A 212 9.84 16.58 -13.32
C LYS A 212 9.67 16.34 -14.82
N ASN A 213 8.42 16.18 -15.28
CA ASN A 213 8.04 16.08 -16.70
C ASN A 213 7.48 17.40 -17.28
N SER A 214 7.18 18.41 -16.46
CA SER A 214 6.60 19.70 -16.87
C SER A 214 7.60 20.86 -16.93
N SER A 215 8.86 20.66 -16.54
CA SER A 215 9.90 21.71 -16.49
C SER A 215 10.60 22.01 -17.83
N LEU A 216 9.90 21.87 -18.96
CA LEU A 216 10.33 22.45 -20.23
C LEU A 216 9.24 23.41 -20.71
N ASN A 217 9.52 24.70 -20.52
CA ASN A 217 8.78 25.81 -21.08
C ASN A 217 8.45 25.52 -22.56
N GLY A 218 7.17 25.36 -22.88
CA GLY A 218 6.61 25.75 -24.18
C GLY A 218 6.91 24.91 -25.41
N ILE A 219 7.61 23.77 -25.32
CA ILE A 219 7.72 22.83 -26.45
C ILE A 219 7.53 21.42 -25.91
N ALA A 220 6.30 20.91 -26.03
CA ALA A 220 6.01 19.50 -25.80
C ALA A 220 6.70 18.68 -26.89
N ASP A 221 7.98 18.37 -26.70
CA ASP A 221 8.64 17.39 -27.53
C ASP A 221 8.13 16.01 -27.09
N GLN A 222 7.41 15.36 -28.00
CA GLN A 222 6.89 13.99 -27.90
C GLN A 222 7.98 13.02 -27.41
N HIS A 223 9.26 13.36 -27.59
CA HIS A 223 10.42 12.57 -27.23
C HIS A 223 10.82 12.60 -25.73
N TYR A 224 10.37 13.59 -24.94
CA TYR A 224 10.77 13.70 -23.52
C TYR A 224 9.81 12.99 -22.56
N ALA A 225 8.55 12.80 -22.99
CA ALA A 225 7.55 11.96 -22.32
C ALA A 225 7.91 10.46 -22.30
N THR A 226 8.97 10.04 -23.02
CA THR A 226 9.27 8.63 -23.33
C THR A 226 10.49 8.11 -22.58
N THR A 227 10.63 8.38 -21.29
CA THR A 227 11.72 7.78 -20.48
C THR A 227 11.25 7.47 -19.06
N TYR A 228 12.19 7.21 -18.16
CA TYR A 228 11.94 6.96 -16.75
C TYR A 228 11.28 8.14 -16.01
N ASN A 229 11.52 9.39 -16.42
CA ASN A 229 10.84 10.54 -15.80
C ASN A 229 9.37 10.61 -16.22
N GLY A 230 9.08 10.33 -17.50
CA GLY A 230 7.70 10.20 -17.99
C GLY A 230 6.95 9.07 -17.28
N LEU A 231 7.59 7.91 -17.13
CA LEU A 231 7.03 6.80 -16.35
C LEU A 231 6.70 7.22 -14.92
N LEU A 232 7.63 7.89 -14.22
CA LEU A 232 7.43 8.34 -12.85
C LEU A 232 6.23 9.28 -12.72
N SER A 233 6.16 10.32 -13.57
CA SER A 233 5.06 11.30 -13.57
C SER A 233 3.70 10.63 -13.83
N GLU A 234 3.60 9.78 -14.85
CA GLU A 234 2.34 9.08 -15.19
C GLU A 234 1.94 8.05 -14.12
N THR A 235 2.91 7.45 -13.44
CA THR A 235 2.67 6.53 -12.32
C THR A 235 2.06 7.27 -11.13
N VAL A 236 2.59 8.44 -10.76
CA VAL A 236 2.04 9.25 -9.66
C VAL A 236 0.63 9.73 -10.00
N ALA A 237 0.38 10.17 -11.24
CA ALA A 237 -0.97 10.52 -11.68
C ALA A 237 -1.93 9.31 -11.66
N ALA A 238 -1.46 8.13 -12.04
CA ALA A 238 -2.26 6.89 -11.97
C ALA A 238 -2.57 6.52 -10.52
N LEU A 239 -1.63 6.68 -9.59
CA LEU A 239 -1.88 6.47 -8.17
C LEU A 239 -2.95 7.42 -7.65
N LEU A 240 -2.83 8.73 -7.94
CA LEU A 240 -3.83 9.72 -7.56
C LEU A 240 -5.22 9.39 -8.11
N ASN A 241 -5.32 9.02 -9.40
CA ASN A 241 -6.58 8.56 -9.99
C ASN A 241 -7.12 7.30 -9.31
N SER A 242 -6.27 6.32 -9.00
CA SER A 242 -6.69 5.06 -8.36
C SER A 242 -7.26 5.26 -6.95
N TYR A 243 -6.82 6.29 -6.23
CA TYR A 243 -7.33 6.63 -4.91
C TYR A 243 -8.57 7.54 -4.96
N TYR A 244 -8.63 8.43 -5.95
CA TYR A 244 -9.73 9.38 -6.08
C TYR A 244 -10.96 8.77 -6.78
N ASN A 245 -10.74 7.96 -7.82
CA ASN A 245 -11.79 7.42 -8.68
C ASN A 245 -11.96 5.91 -8.47
N SER A 246 -13.09 5.52 -7.86
CA SER A 246 -13.47 4.12 -7.66
C SER A 246 -13.68 3.32 -8.96
N ARG A 247 -13.77 3.98 -10.11
CA ARG A 247 -13.88 3.37 -11.45
C ARG A 247 -12.60 3.50 -12.27
N PHE A 248 -11.49 3.94 -11.68
CA PHE A 248 -10.20 3.86 -12.34
C PHE A 248 -9.79 2.39 -12.48
N SER A 249 -9.32 1.99 -13.66
CA SER A 249 -9.14 0.59 -14.01
C SER A 249 -7.93 -0.08 -13.34
N LEU A 250 -7.00 0.70 -12.79
CA LEU A 250 -5.77 0.20 -12.20
C LEU A 250 -5.78 0.43 -10.68
N SER A 251 -5.55 -0.64 -9.90
CA SER A 251 -5.38 -0.53 -8.46
C SER A 251 -3.99 0.04 -8.11
N PRO A 252 -3.82 0.72 -6.95
CA PRO A 252 -2.52 1.24 -6.53
C PRO A 252 -1.41 0.17 -6.53
N MET A 253 -1.73 -1.04 -6.07
CA MET A 253 -0.79 -2.16 -6.05
C MET A 253 -0.37 -2.60 -7.45
N THR A 254 -1.29 -2.60 -8.41
CA THR A 254 -0.98 -2.93 -9.81
C THR A 254 -0.04 -1.89 -10.41
N ILE A 255 -0.31 -0.61 -10.15
CA ILE A 255 0.50 0.52 -10.60
C ILE A 255 1.92 0.41 -10.03
N SER A 256 2.05 0.27 -8.70
CA SER A 256 3.36 0.15 -8.03
C SER A 256 4.14 -1.09 -8.51
N ARG A 257 3.48 -2.23 -8.72
CA ARG A 257 4.12 -3.46 -9.21
C ARG A 257 4.65 -3.31 -10.63
N ILE A 258 3.84 -2.73 -11.53
CA ILE A 258 4.25 -2.46 -12.91
C ILE A 258 5.47 -1.52 -12.91
N PHE A 259 5.41 -0.44 -12.13
CA PHE A 259 6.52 0.49 -11.97
C PHE A 259 7.78 -0.20 -11.45
N ASP A 260 7.71 -0.94 -10.33
CA ASP A 260 8.87 -1.62 -9.73
C ASP A 260 9.53 -2.59 -10.72
N ASN A 261 8.73 -3.34 -11.48
CA ASN A 261 9.24 -4.25 -12.50
C ASN A 261 10.02 -3.52 -13.62
N VAL A 262 9.49 -2.40 -14.10
CA VAL A 262 10.16 -1.59 -15.14
C VAL A 262 11.42 -0.93 -14.59
N ILE A 263 11.40 -0.43 -13.36
CA ILE A 263 12.59 0.15 -12.73
C ILE A 263 13.68 -0.89 -12.49
N ALA A 264 13.30 -2.10 -12.05
CA ALA A 264 14.24 -3.14 -11.70
C ALA A 264 14.91 -3.79 -12.91
N ARG A 265 14.18 -3.96 -14.04
CA ARG A 265 14.64 -4.81 -15.16
C ARG A 265 14.32 -4.25 -16.55
N GLY A 266 13.59 -3.14 -16.64
CA GLY A 266 13.13 -2.59 -17.91
C GLY A 266 14.21 -1.79 -18.65
N THR A 267 13.97 -1.55 -19.93
CA THR A 267 14.73 -0.62 -20.77
C THR A 267 14.05 0.76 -20.80
N PRO A 268 14.72 1.83 -21.26
CA PRO A 268 14.05 3.11 -21.54
C PRO A 268 12.84 2.98 -22.48
N LYS A 269 12.87 2.05 -23.43
CA LYS A 269 11.76 1.75 -24.33
C LYS A 269 10.57 1.13 -23.59
N ASP A 270 10.83 0.22 -22.64
CA ASP A 270 9.77 -0.34 -21.78
C ASP A 270 9.15 0.73 -20.89
N ALA A 271 9.98 1.60 -20.30
CA ALA A 271 9.52 2.74 -19.52
C ALA A 271 8.62 3.67 -20.35
N SER A 272 9.01 3.96 -21.60
CA SER A 272 8.19 4.74 -22.54
C SER A 272 6.83 4.12 -22.80
N LYS A 273 6.83 2.81 -23.09
CA LYS A 273 5.62 2.06 -23.43
C LYS A 273 4.63 2.08 -22.25
N ILE A 274 5.13 1.77 -21.06
CA ILE A 274 4.30 1.75 -19.84
C ILE A 274 3.84 3.16 -19.46
N ALA A 275 4.68 4.18 -19.60
CA ALA A 275 4.27 5.57 -19.39
C ALA A 275 3.10 5.95 -20.31
N ALA A 276 3.14 5.56 -21.60
CA ALA A 276 2.05 5.80 -22.53
C ALA A 276 0.76 5.02 -22.17
N GLU A 277 0.87 3.82 -21.61
CA GLU A 277 -0.27 3.07 -21.08
C GLU A 277 -0.92 3.76 -19.89
N PHE A 278 -0.12 4.20 -18.90
CA PHE A 278 -0.62 4.99 -17.76
C PHE A 278 -1.22 6.32 -18.20
N ARG A 279 -0.58 7.05 -19.12
CA ARG A 279 -1.14 8.27 -19.70
C ARG A 279 -2.52 8.05 -20.30
N ARG A 280 -2.70 6.99 -21.09
CA ARG A 280 -3.99 6.64 -21.67
C ARG A 280 -5.01 6.30 -20.59
N ALA A 281 -4.63 5.55 -19.56
CA ALA A 281 -5.51 5.26 -18.42
C ALA A 281 -5.92 6.54 -17.68
N ASN A 282 -4.98 7.43 -17.39
CA ASN A 282 -5.17 8.73 -16.74
C ASN A 282 -6.11 9.65 -17.55
N ALA A 283 -6.16 9.48 -18.87
CA ALA A 283 -7.09 10.17 -19.77
C ALA A 283 -8.40 9.39 -20.03
N GLY A 284 -8.68 8.32 -19.28
CA GLY A 284 -9.85 7.47 -19.45
C GLY A 284 -9.95 6.86 -20.86
N LEU A 285 -8.81 6.42 -21.39
CA LEU A 285 -8.64 5.86 -22.74
C LEU A 285 -9.09 6.83 -23.85
N GLY A 286 -8.98 8.14 -23.60
CA GLY A 286 -9.37 9.20 -24.54
C GLY A 286 -10.85 9.58 -24.49
N LYS A 287 -11.63 8.94 -23.61
CA LYS A 287 -13.06 9.23 -23.40
C LYS A 287 -13.37 9.71 -21.99
N GLY A 288 -12.35 9.80 -21.13
CA GLY A 288 -12.51 10.24 -19.75
C GLY A 288 -12.47 11.75 -19.62
N THR A 289 -13.21 12.27 -18.64
CA THR A 289 -13.15 13.68 -18.25
C THR A 289 -12.60 13.77 -16.82
N CYS A 290 -11.77 14.78 -16.56
CA CYS A 290 -11.36 15.08 -15.20
C CYS A 290 -12.49 15.82 -14.49
N LEU A 291 -13.00 15.24 -13.40
CA LEU A 291 -14.12 15.74 -12.60
C LEU A 291 -13.63 16.15 -11.21
N LEU A 292 -12.43 16.73 -11.12
CA LEU A 292 -11.96 17.36 -9.90
C LEU A 292 -12.71 18.67 -9.73
N ASP A 293 -13.41 18.81 -8.62
CA ASP A 293 -14.01 20.09 -8.25
C ASP A 293 -12.94 21.05 -7.79
N VAL A 294 -13.08 22.35 -8.12
CA VAL A 294 -12.19 23.38 -7.58
C VAL A 294 -12.31 23.40 -6.06
N CYS A 295 -11.16 23.40 -5.39
CA CYS A 295 -11.09 23.47 -3.95
C CYS A 295 -11.57 24.84 -3.48
N LYS A 296 -12.56 24.86 -2.59
CA LYS A 296 -13.01 26.09 -1.95
C LYS A 296 -11.86 26.70 -1.16
N SER A 297 -11.61 28.00 -1.37
CA SER A 297 -10.69 28.75 -0.52
C SER A 297 -11.19 28.67 0.92
N LYS A 298 -10.32 28.25 1.83
CA LYS A 298 -10.54 28.48 3.26
C LYS A 298 -10.21 29.93 3.60
#